data_AF-A0A961E9D8-F1
#
_entry.id   AF-A0A961E9D8-F1
#
_cell.length_a   1.000
_cell.length_b   1.000
_cell.length_c   1.000
_cell.angle_alpha   90.00
_cell.angle_beta   90.00
_cell.angle_gamma   90.00
#
_symmetry.space_group_name_H-M   'P 1'
#
loop_
_entity.id
_entity.type
_entity.pdbx_description
1 polymer ?
#
loop_
_entity_poly.entity_id
_entity_poly.type
_entity_poly.pdbx_seq_one_letter_code
_entity_poly.pdbx_strand_id
1 'polypeptide(L)' 'MFTDVTVVARSDASIHTAATGGLAVRRTGPARLHLISTAATPLGGDEIRIRVVVEAGARLELGSVAAT' A
#
# COMPACT_ATOMS: atom_id res chain seq x y z
N MET A 1 -17.11 -0.11 5.06
CA MET A 1 -16.30 -0.40 3.85
C MET A 1 -15.06 -1.16 4.27
N PHE A 2 -14.64 -2.14 3.49
CA PHE A 2 -13.41 -2.88 3.75
C PHE A 2 -12.36 -2.50 2.71
N THR A 3 -11.21 -2.05 3.19
CA THR A 3 -10.05 -1.72 2.36
C THR A 3 -8.94 -2.70 2.68
N ASP A 4 -8.41 -3.37 1.65
CA ASP A 4 -7.30 -4.30 1.80
C ASP A 4 -6.18 -3.92 0.83
N VAL A 5 -4.97 -3.77 1.37
CA VAL A 5 -3.76 -3.47 0.62
C VAL A 5 -2.69 -4.48 0.97
N THR A 6 -2.10 -5.10 -0.05
CA THR A 6 -0.92 -5.96 0.08
C THR A 6 0.23 -5.39 -0.73
N VAL A 7 1.40 -5.29 -0.11
CA VAL A 7 2.67 -4.93 -0.74
C VAL A 7 3.71 -6.00 -0.39
N VAL A 8 4.36 -6.58 -1.41
CA VAL A 8 5.45 -7.53 -1.24
C VAL A 8 6.65 -7.05 -2.04
N ALA A 9 7.70 -6.64 -1.33
CA ALA A 9 9.01 -6.34 -1.92
C ALA A 9 9.90 -7.57 -1.80
N ARG A 10 10.34 -8.09 -2.95
CA ARG A 10 11.17 -9.30 -3.04
C ARG A 10 12.64 -8.96 -3.18
N SER A 11 13.49 -9.93 -2.86
CA SER A 11 14.95 -9.82 -2.96
C SER A 11 15.48 -9.59 -4.38
N ASP A 12 14.70 -9.97 -5.40
CA ASP A 12 15.00 -9.76 -6.83
C ASP A 12 14.60 -8.34 -7.35
N ALA A 13 14.35 -7.41 -6.43
CA ALA A 13 13.83 -6.06 -6.68
C ALA A 13 12.43 -6.00 -7.32
N SER A 14 11.73 -7.13 -7.43
CA SER A 14 10.32 -7.14 -7.84
C SER A 14 9.42 -6.67 -6.69
N ILE A 15 8.33 -6.00 -7.07
CA ILE A 15 7.34 -5.48 -6.13
C ILE A 15 5.97 -5.91 -6.61
N HIS A 16 5.26 -6.68 -5.79
CA HIS A 16 3.87 -7.08 -6.02
C HIS A 16 2.96 -6.23 -5.16
N THR A 17 1.88 -5.75 -5.76
CA THR A 17 0.89 -4.90 -5.08
C THR A 17 -0.52 -5.36 -5.43
N ALA A 18 -1.37 -5.44 -4.43
CA ALA A 18 -2.81 -5.59 -4.60
C ALA A 18 -3.50 -4.56 -3.71
N ALA A 19 -4.58 -3.97 -4.20
CA ALA A 19 -5.36 -2.99 -3.45
C ALA A 19 -6.83 -3.08 -3.83
N THR A 20 -7.70 -3.06 -2.84
CA THR A 20 -9.16 -3.02 -2.98
C THR A 20 -9.75 -2.05 -1.95
N GLY A 21 -10.92 -1.49 -2.24
CA GLY A 21 -11.56 -0.52 -1.37
C GLY A 21 -11.02 0.91 -1.59
N GLY A 22 -10.69 1.60 -0.50
CA GLY A 22 -10.53 3.06 -0.45
C GLY A 22 -9.10 3.55 -0.57
N LEU A 23 -8.16 2.64 -0.80
CA LEU A 23 -6.76 2.95 -1.03
C LEU A 23 -6.32 2.36 -2.36
N ALA A 24 -5.53 3.14 -3.11
CA ALA A 24 -4.77 2.68 -4.25
C ALA A 24 -3.27 2.71 -3.95
N VAL A 25 -2.50 1.86 -4.63
CA VAL A 25 -1.04 1.85 -4.56
C VAL A 25 -0.46 2.47 -5.82
N ARG A 26 0.39 3.49 -5.67
CA ARG A 26 1.09 4.15 -6.77
C ARG A 26 2.59 3.96 -6.64
N ARG A 27 3.23 3.41 -7.68
CA ARG A 27 4.70 3.35 -7.79
C ARG A 27 5.24 4.65 -8.40
N THR A 28 6.21 5.27 -7.73
CA THR A 28 6.88 6.52 -8.17
C THR A 28 8.40 6.37 -8.30
N GLY A 29 8.94 5.20 -7.97
CA GLY A 29 10.33 4.85 -8.21
C GLY A 29 10.55 3.34 -8.13
N PRO A 30 11.80 2.86 -8.36
CA PRO A 30 12.11 1.43 -8.35
C PRO A 30 11.72 0.74 -7.04
N ALA A 31 11.96 1.38 -5.89
CA ALA A 31 11.59 0.89 -4.58
C ALA A 31 10.55 1.78 -3.86
N ARG A 32 9.97 2.79 -4.55
CA ARG A 32 9.13 3.81 -3.91
C ARG A 32 7.66 3.68 -4.30
N LEU A 33 6.82 3.48 -3.29
CA LEU A 33 5.37 3.38 -3.39
C LEU A 33 4.69 4.44 -2.54
N HIS A 34 3.49 4.85 -2.95
CA HIS A 34 2.60 5.71 -2.18
C HIS A 34 1.23 5.07 -2.07
N LEU A 35 0.68 5.05 -0.87
CA LEU A 35 -0.74 4.79 -0.64
C LEU A 35 -1.52 6.09 -0.88
N ILE A 36 -2.54 6.03 -1.72
CA ILE A 36 -3.37 7.17 -2.09
C ILE A 36 -4.80 6.88 -1.65
N SER A 37 -5.40 7.76 -0.86
CA SER A 37 -6.83 7.68 -0.58
C SER A 37 -7.63 7.96 -1.85
N THR A 38 -8.53 7.05 -2.19
CA THR A 38 -9.43 7.16 -3.34
C THR A 38 -10.88 7.41 -2.92
N ALA A 39 -11.14 7.43 -1.62
CA ALA A 39 -12.46 7.64 -1.04
C ALA A 39 -12.38 8.56 0.19
N ALA A 40 -13.50 9.19 0.55
CA ALA A 40 -13.63 9.94 1.79
C ALA A 40 -13.83 8.99 2.99
N THR A 41 -12.87 8.10 3.21
CA THR A 41 -12.84 7.04 4.24
C THR A 41 -11.59 7.19 5.10
N PRO A 42 -11.57 6.70 6.36
CA PRO A 42 -12.59 5.87 7.01
C PRO A 42 -13.77 6.65 7.59
N LEU A 43 -14.97 6.10 7.45
CA LEU A 43 -16.14 6.42 8.27
C LEU A 43 -16.22 5.45 9.46
N GLY A 44 -17.06 5.75 10.45
CA GLY A 44 -17.31 4.84 11.56
C GLY A 44 -17.75 3.45 11.07
N GLY A 45 -17.01 2.41 11.46
CA GLY A 45 -17.23 1.03 11.03
C GLY A 45 -16.48 0.60 9.76
N ASP A 46 -15.69 1.48 9.15
CA ASP A 46 -14.74 1.07 8.11
C ASP A 46 -13.54 0.34 8.71
N GLU A 47 -13.04 -0.66 7.98
CA GLU A 47 -11.84 -1.40 8.33
C GLU A 47 -10.82 -1.28 7.19
N ILE A 48 -9.59 -0.92 7.56
CA ILE A 48 -8.45 -0.82 6.65
C ILE A 48 -7.39 -1.82 7.11
N ARG A 49 -7.08 -2.79 6.24
CA ARG A 49 -6.00 -3.76 6.44
C ARG A 49 -4.88 -3.49 5.45
N ILE A 50 -3.67 -3.28 5.96
CA ILE A 50 -2.47 -3.06 5.15
C ILE A 50 -1.43 -4.10 5.56
N ARG A 51 -1.05 -4.97 4.62
CA ARG A 51 0.01 -5.97 4.79
C ARG A 51 1.22 -5.59 3.96
N VAL A 52 2.36 -5.41 4.63
CA VAL A 52 3.64 -5.12 3.98
C VAL A 52 4.63 -6.23 4.31
N VAL A 53 5.18 -6.84 3.28
CA VAL A 53 6.26 -7.84 3.39
C VAL A 53 7.48 -7.31 2.66
N VAL A 54 8.61 -7.28 3.36
CA VAL A 54 9.92 -6.96 2.79
C VAL A 54 10.81 -8.15 3.03
N GLU A 55 11.16 -8.87 1.97
CA GLU A 55 12.07 -10.00 2.06
C GLU A 55 13.49 -9.55 2.46
N ALA A 56 14.28 -10.47 3.00
CA ALA A 56 15.67 -10.21 3.30
C ALA A 56 16.42 -9.75 2.04
N GLY A 57 17.16 -8.64 2.14
CA GLY A 57 17.87 -8.03 1.01
C GLY A 57 17.01 -7.17 0.08
N ALA A 58 15.68 -7.14 0.27
CA ALA A 58 14.81 -6.22 -0.46
C ALA A 58 14.85 -4.81 0.15
N ARG A 59 14.47 -3.81 -0.65
CA ARG A 59 14.27 -2.43 -0.20
C ARG A 59 12.88 -1.93 -0.62
N LEU A 60 12.21 -1.27 0.29
CA LEU A 60 10.92 -0.62 0.05
C LEU A 60 10.86 0.73 0.77
N GLU A 61 10.48 1.76 0.03
CA GLU A 61 10.09 3.07 0.55
C GLU A 61 8.58 3.21 0.36
N LEU A 62 7.82 3.21 1.46
CA LEU A 62 6.37 3.34 1.43
C LEU A 62 5.96 4.67 2.08
N GLY A 63 5.36 5.55 1.29
CA GLY A 63 4.76 6.80 1.75
C GLY A 63 3.22 6.76 1.68
N SER A 64 2.58 7.77 2.23
CA SER A 64 1.13 7.99 2.09
C SER A 64 0.86 9.41 1.62
N VAL A 65 -0.16 9.56 0.77
CA VAL A 65 -0.79 10.85 0.40
C VAL A 65 -2.27 10.83 0.79
N ALA A 66 -2.68 9.90 1.65
CA ALA A 66 -4.03 9.86 2.21
C ALA A 66 -4.16 10.93 3.30
N ALA A 67 -5.10 11.87 3.15
CA ALA A 67 -5.45 12.81 4.21
C ALA A 67 -6.11 12.04 5.37
N THR A 68 -5.58 12.24 6.58
CA THR A 68 -6.00 11.62 7.84
C THR A 68 -7.25 12.24 8.41
#